data_AF-V5BJP4-F1
#
_entry.id   AF-V5BJP4-F1
#
_cell.length_a   1.000
_cell.length_b   1.000
_cell.length_c   1.000
_cell.angle_alpha   90.00
_cell.angle_beta   90.00
_cell.angle_gamma   90.00
#
_symmetry.space_group_name_H-M   'P 1'
#
loop_
_entity.id
_entity.type
_entity.pdbx_description
1 polymer ?
#
loop_
_entity_poly.entity_id
_entity_poly.type
_entity_poly.pdbx_seq_one_letter_code
_entity_poly.pdbx_strand_id
1 'polypeptide(L)'
;MAQKNAFEAFANALLHSVSPFMAPLRERCKTSLPHIKVDQRFGKSGQPQTAVAQFVVAPLITNYRPRHFHDLTPGDLMEFHYDFAQVLKQIKSANAILFGYGPVWKRYAVPYCYVNCKEYRQEVLNLCPDEVPNMRVEAIYEDDILKDITNVVLAVEELEPLQNMSIIQAMSRRVNLAPLFDAFDTIFKPIENYRIVIRDLHRAPSTYLIQTSNHEIQQKPSPLVLYNDPNLWYELPVVSRIKVEEKTTGDALEHHAVGSATTSASTRMQRGNPMSSRTPGMATLF
;
A
#
# COMPACT_ATOMS: atom_id res chain seq x y z
N MET A 1 15.74 1.83 31.55
CA MET A 1 16.75 0.95 30.89
C MET A 1 16.12 -0.17 30.08
N ALA A 2 15.15 -0.94 30.59
CA ALA A 2 14.51 -2.05 29.85
C ALA A 2 13.81 -1.65 28.54
N GLN A 3 13.09 -0.52 28.48
CA GLN A 3 12.48 -0.02 27.23
C GLN A 3 13.51 0.38 26.17
N LYS A 4 14.64 0.96 26.58
CA LYS A 4 15.73 1.34 25.67
C LYS A 4 16.42 0.10 25.10
N ASN A 5 16.65 -0.91 25.93
CA ASN A 5 17.23 -2.19 25.50
C ASN A 5 16.26 -2.99 24.60
N ALA A 6 14.95 -2.94 24.86
CA ALA A 6 13.94 -3.55 23.98
C ALA A 6 13.81 -2.82 22.65
N PHE A 7 13.95 -1.49 22.67
CA PHE A 7 13.99 -0.66 21.47
C PHE A 7 15.24 -0.92 20.63
N GLU A 8 16.42 -0.96 21.25
CA GLU A 8 17.69 -1.30 20.60
C GLU A 8 17.71 -2.75 20.09
N ALA A 9 17.13 -3.71 20.84
CA ALA A 9 16.98 -5.09 20.37
C ALA A 9 15.98 -5.21 19.20
N PHE A 10 14.88 -4.45 19.21
CA PHE A 10 13.93 -4.38 18.10
C PHE A 10 14.54 -3.71 16.87
N ALA A 11 15.29 -2.62 17.06
CA ALA A 11 15.99 -1.90 16.00
C ALA A 11 17.15 -2.73 15.40
N ASN A 12 17.86 -3.48 16.24
CA ASN A 12 18.86 -4.46 15.81
C ASN A 12 18.22 -5.67 15.10
N ALA A 13 17.07 -6.17 15.55
CA ALA A 13 16.32 -7.22 14.84
C ALA A 13 15.75 -6.69 13.50
N LEU A 14 15.38 -5.41 13.46
CA LEU A 14 14.99 -4.66 12.27
C LEU A 14 16.13 -4.60 11.24
N LEU A 15 17.36 -4.32 11.66
CA LEU A 15 18.48 -4.02 10.77
C LEU A 15 19.39 -5.22 10.47
N HIS A 16 19.51 -6.20 11.37
CA HIS A 16 20.49 -7.29 11.27
C HIS A 16 19.87 -8.66 10.95
N SER A 17 18.54 -8.80 10.94
CA SER A 17 17.93 -9.99 10.35
C SER A 17 17.81 -9.78 8.84
N VAL A 18 18.55 -10.55 8.06
CA VAL A 18 18.32 -10.65 6.62
C VAL A 18 16.93 -11.26 6.48
N SER A 19 15.96 -10.44 6.06
CA SER A 19 14.61 -10.94 5.81
C SER A 19 14.72 -12.06 4.77
N PRO A 20 14.14 -13.25 5.00
CA PRO A 20 14.11 -14.30 3.98
C PRO A 20 13.46 -13.80 2.68
N PHE A 21 12.59 -12.78 2.80
CA PHE A 21 12.00 -12.06 1.68
C PHE A 21 12.99 -11.32 0.78
N MET A 22 14.11 -10.88 1.35
CA MET A 22 15.17 -10.22 0.61
C MET A 22 16.12 -11.19 -0.09
N ALA A 23 16.21 -12.46 0.32
CA ALA A 23 17.20 -13.38 -0.25
C ALA A 23 17.02 -13.56 -1.79
N PRO A 24 15.80 -13.84 -2.30
CA PRO A 24 15.55 -13.93 -3.74
C PRO A 24 15.84 -12.63 -4.50
N LEU A 25 15.50 -11.47 -3.92
CA LEU A 25 15.79 -10.16 -4.51
C LEU A 25 17.30 -9.86 -4.52
N ARG A 26 18.01 -10.17 -3.43
CA ARG A 26 19.46 -9.97 -3.30
C ARG A 26 20.24 -10.86 -4.26
N GLU A 27 19.81 -12.10 -4.47
CA GLU A 27 20.39 -13.00 -5.45
C GLU A 27 20.22 -12.48 -6.89
N ARG A 28 19.08 -11.85 -7.20
CA ARG A 28 18.82 -11.24 -8.51
C ARG A 28 19.55 -9.91 -8.69
N CYS A 29 19.71 -9.16 -7.62
CA CYS A 29 20.35 -7.83 -7.60
C CYS A 29 21.75 -7.91 -6.98
N LYS A 30 22.54 -8.94 -7.33
CA LYS A 30 23.87 -9.22 -6.73
C LYS A 30 24.66 -7.91 -6.56
N THR A 31 24.96 -7.59 -5.30
CA THR A 31 25.69 -6.40 -4.78
C THR A 31 24.94 -5.07 -4.62
N SER A 32 23.73 -4.91 -5.15
CA SER A 32 23.08 -3.59 -5.27
C SER A 32 21.93 -3.32 -4.30
N LEU A 33 21.70 -4.17 -3.27
CA LEU A 33 20.64 -3.94 -2.27
C LEU A 33 21.15 -3.88 -0.81
N PRO A 34 22.35 -3.32 -0.51
CA PRO A 34 22.83 -3.28 0.86
C PRO A 34 22.09 -2.27 1.74
N HIS A 35 21.36 -1.30 1.17
CA HIS A 35 20.76 -0.19 1.91
C HIS A 35 19.26 -0.31 2.13
N ILE A 36 18.65 -1.48 1.85
CA ILE A 36 17.20 -1.62 1.89
C ILE A 36 16.73 -2.92 2.57
N LYS A 37 15.60 -2.79 3.26
CA LYS A 37 14.80 -3.89 3.78
C LYS A 37 13.42 -3.86 3.15
N VAL A 38 12.97 -5.00 2.64
CA VAL A 38 11.60 -5.24 2.15
C VAL A 38 10.98 -6.33 3.01
N ASP A 39 9.75 -6.11 3.45
CA ASP A 39 9.00 -7.05 4.27
C ASP A 39 7.50 -6.90 3.99
N GLN A 40 6.71 -7.92 4.31
CA GLN A 40 5.25 -7.81 4.36
C GLN A 40 4.70 -7.85 5.79
N ARG A 41 5.46 -8.37 6.75
CA ARG A 41 5.00 -8.65 8.11
C ARG A 41 5.24 -7.48 9.06
N PHE A 42 5.60 -6.30 8.54
CA PHE A 42 6.04 -5.20 9.39
C PHE A 42 4.88 -4.57 10.15
N GLY A 43 4.79 -4.93 11.44
CA GLY A 43 3.78 -4.45 12.36
C GLY A 43 3.61 -5.37 13.57
N LYS A 44 4.65 -5.45 14.43
CA LYS A 44 4.78 -6.31 15.62
C LYS A 44 4.75 -7.82 15.32
N SER A 45 5.78 -8.51 15.81
CA SER A 45 5.73 -9.94 16.07
C SER A 45 4.40 -10.31 16.74
N GLY A 46 3.64 -11.21 16.10
CA GLY A 46 2.51 -11.89 16.75
C GLY A 46 1.10 -11.51 16.31
N GLN A 47 0.87 -10.53 15.41
CA GLN A 47 -0.48 -10.29 14.88
C GLN A 47 -0.53 -10.12 13.34
N PRO A 48 -0.31 -11.20 12.57
CA PRO A 48 -0.45 -11.22 11.10
C PRO A 48 -1.81 -10.70 10.63
N GLN A 49 -2.82 -10.89 11.48
CA GLN A 49 -4.18 -10.43 11.28
C GLN A 49 -4.37 -8.91 11.30
N THR A 50 -3.34 -8.08 11.43
CA THR A 50 -3.47 -6.62 11.18
C THR A 50 -2.72 -6.15 9.94
N ALA A 51 -2.00 -7.05 9.28
CA ALA A 51 -1.12 -6.70 8.17
C ALA A 51 -1.91 -6.59 6.85
N VAL A 52 -1.75 -5.45 6.19
CA VAL A 52 -2.36 -5.12 4.90
C VAL A 52 -1.51 -5.72 3.77
N ALA A 53 -2.15 -6.01 2.63
CA ALA A 53 -1.53 -6.51 1.40
C ALA A 53 -0.65 -5.45 0.71
N GLN A 54 0.45 -5.10 1.38
CA GLN A 54 1.45 -4.13 0.94
C GLN A 54 2.85 -4.63 1.32
N PHE A 55 3.87 -4.25 0.56
CA PHE A 55 5.24 -4.36 1.05
C PHE A 55 5.56 -3.12 1.87
N VAL A 56 6.29 -3.31 2.97
CA VAL A 56 6.93 -2.26 3.74
C VAL A 56 8.39 -2.25 3.33
N VAL A 57 8.86 -1.06 2.96
CA VAL A 57 10.22 -0.87 2.49
C VAL A 57 10.88 0.21 3.34
N ALA A 58 12.05 -0.09 3.89
CA ALA A 58 12.78 0.82 4.76
C ALA A 58 14.26 0.87 4.39
N PRO A 59 14.91 2.04 4.46
CA PRO A 59 16.36 2.13 4.36
C PRO A 59 17.02 1.42 5.55
N LEU A 60 18.16 0.78 5.28
CA LEU A 60 19.05 0.26 6.31
C LEU A 60 19.94 1.42 6.77
N ILE A 61 19.68 1.92 7.97
CA ILE A 61 20.36 3.08 8.55
C ILE A 61 21.15 2.62 9.76
N THR A 62 22.41 3.03 9.83
CA THR A 62 23.28 2.77 10.97
C THR A 62 23.07 3.76 12.12
N ASN A 63 22.51 4.94 11.81
CA ASN A 63 22.21 6.00 12.78
C ASN A 63 20.69 6.07 13.06
N TYR A 64 20.28 5.79 14.30
CA TYR A 64 18.87 5.70 14.74
C TYR A 64 18.13 7.05 14.94
N ARG A 65 18.50 8.10 14.21
CA ARG A 65 17.88 9.43 14.35
C ARG A 65 16.74 9.75 13.37
N PRO A 66 16.83 9.46 12.06
CA PRO A 66 15.81 9.88 11.10
C PRO A 66 14.53 9.06 11.28
N ARG A 67 13.38 9.72 11.19
CA ARG A 67 12.05 9.11 11.34
C ARG A 67 11.18 9.27 10.10
N HIS A 68 11.49 10.26 9.26
CA HIS A 68 10.94 10.44 7.92
C HIS A 68 12.03 10.48 6.86
N PHE A 69 11.65 10.36 5.59
CA PHE A 69 12.61 10.42 4.49
C PHE A 69 13.28 11.79 4.34
N HIS A 70 12.61 12.90 4.69
CA HIS A 70 13.23 14.23 4.70
C HIS A 70 14.32 14.39 5.77
N ASP A 71 14.42 13.48 6.76
CA ASP A 71 15.48 13.51 7.77
C ASP A 71 16.79 12.86 7.27
N LEU A 72 16.74 12.17 6.13
CA LEU A 72 17.88 11.45 5.57
C LEU A 72 18.77 12.40 4.76
N THR A 73 20.07 12.12 4.75
CA THR A 73 20.98 12.90 3.89
C THR A 73 20.66 12.63 2.41
N PRO A 74 20.89 13.59 1.51
CA PRO A 74 20.68 13.37 0.07
C PRO A 74 21.44 12.17 -0.48
N GLY A 75 22.64 11.89 0.04
CA GLY A 75 23.43 10.71 -0.33
C GLY A 75 22.77 9.40 0.07
N ASP A 76 22.32 9.28 1.33
CA ASP A 76 21.61 8.09 1.82
C ASP A 76 20.29 7.87 1.07
N LEU A 77 19.55 8.96 0.81
CA LEU A 77 18.34 8.92 -0.01
C LEU A 77 18.62 8.40 -1.41
N MET A 78 19.67 8.89 -2.07
CA MET A 78 20.02 8.51 -3.42
C MET A 78 20.39 7.01 -3.52
N GLU A 79 21.17 6.49 -2.56
CA GLU A 79 21.48 5.04 -2.51
C GLU A 79 20.23 4.21 -2.22
N PHE A 80 19.40 4.63 -1.24
CA PHE A 80 18.13 3.97 -0.97
C PHE A 80 17.23 3.93 -2.21
N HIS A 81 17.04 5.06 -2.90
CA HIS A 81 16.20 5.14 -4.09
C HIS A 81 16.74 4.27 -5.22
N TYR A 82 18.05 4.23 -5.42
CA TYR A 82 18.66 3.37 -6.42
C TYR A 82 18.35 1.90 -6.15
N ASP A 83 18.63 1.42 -4.94
CA ASP A 83 18.33 0.05 -4.49
C ASP A 83 16.82 -0.23 -4.62
N PHE A 84 15.99 0.72 -4.20
CA PHE A 84 14.54 0.61 -4.24
C PHE A 84 14.01 0.51 -5.67
N ALA A 85 14.60 1.23 -6.63
CA ALA A 85 14.24 1.09 -8.04
C ALA A 85 14.58 -0.30 -8.59
N GLN A 86 15.67 -0.93 -8.13
CA GLN A 86 15.96 -2.31 -8.52
C GLN A 86 14.93 -3.29 -7.95
N VAL A 87 14.47 -3.08 -6.71
CA VAL A 87 13.37 -3.85 -6.12
C VAL A 87 12.08 -3.67 -6.93
N LEU A 88 11.69 -2.43 -7.24
CA LEU A 88 10.46 -2.13 -7.99
C LEU A 88 10.50 -2.70 -9.43
N LYS A 89 11.68 -2.87 -10.04
CA LYS A 89 11.81 -3.58 -11.31
C LYS A 89 11.51 -5.08 -11.19
N GLN A 90 11.67 -5.68 -10.02
CA GLN A 90 11.37 -7.09 -9.78
C GLN A 90 9.91 -7.34 -9.37
N ILE A 91 9.26 -6.37 -8.73
CA ILE A 91 7.86 -6.43 -8.31
C ILE A 91 6.98 -5.84 -9.42
N LYS A 92 6.59 -6.67 -10.39
CA LYS A 92 6.01 -6.21 -11.66
C LYS A 92 4.65 -5.54 -11.53
N SER A 93 3.86 -5.97 -10.55
CA SER A 93 2.53 -5.43 -10.29
C SER A 93 2.54 -4.25 -9.33
N ALA A 94 3.71 -3.74 -8.92
CA ALA A 94 3.82 -2.53 -8.11
C ALA A 94 3.14 -1.35 -8.82
N ASN A 95 2.20 -0.68 -8.15
CA ASN A 95 1.38 0.37 -8.75
C ASN A 95 1.40 1.70 -8.00
N ALA A 96 1.79 1.70 -6.72
CA ALA A 96 1.94 2.92 -5.96
C ALA A 96 3.01 2.79 -4.87
N ILE A 97 3.66 3.92 -4.55
CA ILE A 97 4.55 4.08 -3.40
C ILE A 97 3.89 5.08 -2.45
N LEU A 98 3.84 4.77 -1.15
CA LEU A 98 3.22 5.61 -0.15
C LEU A 98 4.22 6.00 0.93
N PHE A 99 4.44 7.29 1.12
CA PHE A 99 5.29 7.84 2.17
C PHE A 99 4.43 8.50 3.24
N GLY A 100 4.54 8.03 4.49
CA GLY A 100 3.84 8.64 5.61
C GLY A 100 4.59 9.84 6.17
N TYR A 101 3.88 10.93 6.41
CA TYR A 101 4.40 12.17 6.98
C TYR A 101 3.58 12.58 8.20
N GLY A 102 4.26 12.87 9.32
CA GLY A 102 3.63 13.33 10.56
C GLY A 102 3.71 12.32 11.71
N PRO A 103 3.38 12.73 12.95
CA PRO A 103 3.47 11.91 14.15
C PRO A 103 2.77 10.54 14.05
N VAL A 104 1.61 10.47 13.37
CA VAL A 104 0.85 9.22 13.20
C VAL A 104 1.64 8.18 12.39
N TRP A 105 2.50 8.63 11.49
CA TRP A 105 3.32 7.78 10.63
C TRP A 105 4.69 7.44 11.23
N LYS A 106 4.98 7.88 12.46
CA LYS A 106 6.22 7.53 13.19
C LYS A 106 6.11 6.19 13.92
N ARG A 107 5.44 5.19 13.32
CA ARG A 107 5.23 3.87 13.94
C ARG A 107 6.54 3.13 14.23
N TYR A 108 7.57 3.36 13.40
CA TYR A 108 8.86 2.69 13.49
C TYR A 108 9.99 3.66 13.84
N ALA A 109 11.11 3.10 14.28
CA ALA A 109 12.33 3.81 14.66
C ALA A 109 13.14 4.34 13.45
N VAL A 110 12.70 4.00 12.23
CA VAL A 110 13.33 4.31 10.96
C VAL A 110 12.26 4.80 9.97
N PRO A 111 12.61 5.60 8.95
CA PRO A 111 11.71 5.91 7.86
C PRO A 111 11.29 4.63 7.13
N TYR A 112 10.10 4.65 6.55
CA TYR A 112 9.58 3.52 5.77
C TYR A 112 8.49 4.00 4.82
N CYS A 113 8.35 3.31 3.70
CA CYS A 113 7.28 3.52 2.76
C CYS A 113 6.53 2.20 2.52
N TYR A 114 5.31 2.32 1.99
CA TYR A 114 4.54 1.18 1.53
C TYR A 114 4.61 1.08 0.01
N VAL A 115 4.62 -0.15 -0.51
CA VAL A 115 4.45 -0.45 -1.92
C VAL A 115 3.16 -1.22 -2.11
N ASN A 116 2.24 -0.63 -2.84
CA ASN A 116 1.01 -1.30 -3.27
C ASN A 116 1.30 -2.11 -4.52
N CYS A 117 0.67 -3.28 -4.60
CA CYS A 117 0.76 -4.17 -5.75
C CYS A 117 -0.65 -4.53 -6.21
N LYS A 118 -0.88 -4.58 -7.53
CA LYS A 118 -2.15 -5.10 -8.09
C LYS A 118 -2.33 -6.59 -7.78
N GLU A 119 -1.25 -7.35 -7.84
CA GLU A 119 -1.23 -8.80 -7.66
C GLU A 119 -0.36 -9.20 -6.47
N TYR A 120 -0.57 -8.54 -5.33
CA TYR A 120 0.30 -8.69 -4.14
C TYR A 120 0.59 -10.14 -3.75
N ARG A 121 -0.45 -10.98 -3.70
CA ARG A 121 -0.31 -12.41 -3.37
C ARG A 121 0.68 -13.12 -4.29
N GLN A 122 0.57 -12.86 -5.60
CA GLN A 122 1.43 -13.48 -6.60
C GLN A 122 2.86 -12.97 -6.50
N GLU A 123 3.05 -11.67 -6.29
CA GLU A 123 4.40 -11.10 -6.06
C GLU A 123 5.06 -11.72 -4.84
N VAL A 124 4.30 -11.92 -3.76
CA VAL A 124 4.83 -12.55 -2.55
C VAL A 124 5.33 -13.96 -2.83
N LEU A 125 4.51 -14.79 -3.49
CA LEU A 125 4.84 -16.18 -3.79
C LEU A 125 5.95 -16.30 -4.85
N ASN A 126 6.03 -15.36 -5.79
CA ASN A 126 7.11 -15.29 -6.78
C ASN A 126 8.47 -15.00 -6.14
N LEU A 127 8.48 -14.24 -5.04
CA LEU A 127 9.67 -13.99 -4.25
C LEU A 127 9.95 -15.18 -3.34
N CYS A 128 8.98 -15.60 -2.52
CA CYS A 128 9.14 -16.69 -1.56
C CYS A 128 7.93 -17.65 -1.64
N PRO A 129 8.05 -18.80 -2.33
CA PRO A 129 6.93 -19.72 -2.54
C PRO A 129 6.30 -20.30 -1.27
N ASP A 130 7.09 -20.47 -0.21
CA ASP A 130 6.66 -21.08 1.06
C ASP A 130 5.99 -20.07 2.02
N GLU A 131 5.94 -18.81 1.64
CA GLU A 131 5.44 -17.75 2.49
C GLU A 131 3.91 -17.60 2.41
N VAL A 132 3.28 -17.25 3.53
CA VAL A 132 1.85 -16.90 3.56
C VAL A 132 1.67 -15.40 3.30
N PRO A 133 1.07 -14.98 2.17
CA PRO A 133 0.84 -13.58 1.88
C PRO A 133 -0.22 -12.97 2.80
N ASN A 134 -0.04 -11.71 3.19
CA ASN A 134 -1.11 -10.96 3.84
C ASN A 134 -2.34 -10.87 2.92
N MET A 135 -3.54 -11.07 3.48
CA MET A 135 -4.79 -11.04 2.70
C MET A 135 -5.65 -9.80 2.96
N ARG A 136 -5.35 -8.98 3.97
CA ARG A 136 -6.21 -7.84 4.31
C ARG A 136 -6.01 -6.72 3.29
N VAL A 137 -7.09 -6.26 2.71
CA VAL A 137 -7.10 -5.06 1.87
C VAL A 137 -6.86 -3.84 2.75
N GLU A 138 -6.26 -2.81 2.18
CA GLU A 138 -6.13 -1.51 2.85
C GLU A 138 -7.51 -1.00 3.24
N ALA A 139 -7.67 -0.54 4.48
CA ALA A 139 -8.88 0.14 4.89
C ALA A 139 -9.01 1.46 4.12
N ILE A 140 -10.12 1.62 3.40
CA ILE A 140 -10.52 2.90 2.82
C ILE A 140 -11.47 3.52 3.84
N TYR A 141 -11.05 4.62 4.47
CA TYR A 141 -11.90 5.37 5.39
C TYR A 141 -12.75 6.37 4.61
N GLU A 142 -14.01 6.52 5.02
CA GLU A 142 -14.97 7.43 4.35
C GLU A 142 -14.54 8.90 4.41
N ASP A 143 -13.74 9.26 5.42
CA ASP A 143 -13.24 10.61 5.63
C ASP A 143 -11.93 10.89 4.89
N ASP A 144 -11.29 9.91 4.24
CA ASP A 144 -10.05 10.12 3.50
C ASP A 144 -10.28 11.00 2.25
N ILE A 145 -9.56 12.12 2.18
CA ILE A 145 -9.46 13.00 1.02
C ILE A 145 -8.16 12.67 0.28
N LEU A 146 -8.25 12.61 -1.05
CA LEU A 146 -7.10 12.46 -1.93
C LEU A 146 -7.09 13.61 -2.95
N LYS A 147 -6.00 14.37 -2.98
CA LYS A 147 -5.82 15.51 -3.88
C LYS A 147 -4.66 15.27 -4.83
N ASP A 148 -4.81 15.65 -6.10
CA ASP A 148 -3.73 15.60 -7.09
C ASP A 148 -2.83 16.82 -6.94
N ILE A 149 -1.55 16.58 -6.65
CA ILE A 149 -0.53 17.62 -6.44
C ILE A 149 0.56 17.55 -7.50
N THR A 150 0.34 16.83 -8.61
CA THR A 150 1.34 16.60 -9.66
C THR A 150 1.89 17.93 -10.20
N ASN A 151 1.02 18.89 -10.52
CA ASN A 151 1.46 20.19 -11.03
C ASN A 151 2.24 21.01 -9.99
N VAL A 152 1.92 20.86 -8.70
CA VAL A 152 2.64 21.54 -7.61
C VAL A 152 4.06 20.98 -7.48
N VAL A 153 4.20 19.65 -7.54
CA VAL A 153 5.51 18.97 -7.46
C VAL A 153 6.36 19.30 -8.68
N LEU A 154 5.78 19.24 -9.89
CA LEU A 154 6.51 19.46 -11.13
C LEU A 154 6.89 20.93 -11.38
N ALA A 155 6.33 21.86 -10.60
CA ALA A 155 6.70 23.28 -10.63
C ALA A 155 7.99 23.59 -9.85
N VAL A 156 8.51 22.64 -9.05
CA VAL A 156 9.79 22.78 -8.34
C VAL A 156 10.93 22.61 -9.35
N GLU A 157 11.78 23.64 -9.48
CA GLU A 157 12.83 23.71 -10.51
C GLU A 157 13.81 22.54 -10.43
N GLU A 158 14.22 22.17 -9.23
CA GLU A 158 15.16 21.06 -8.99
C GLU A 158 14.56 19.69 -9.34
N LEU A 159 13.25 19.62 -9.58
CA LEU A 159 12.51 18.41 -9.95
C LEU A 159 12.12 18.37 -11.43
N GLU A 160 12.63 19.29 -12.26
CA GLU A 160 12.41 19.30 -13.73
C GLU A 160 12.57 17.92 -14.38
N PRO A 161 13.57 17.06 -14.03
CA PRO A 161 13.70 15.75 -14.65
C PRO A 161 12.46 14.85 -14.52
N LEU A 162 11.63 15.05 -13.49
CA LEU A 162 10.40 14.26 -13.25
C LEU A 162 9.27 14.61 -14.22
N GLN A 163 9.37 15.72 -14.95
CA GLN A 163 8.43 16.07 -16.01
C GLN A 163 8.55 15.10 -17.20
N ASN A 164 9.77 14.61 -17.45
CA ASN A 164 10.12 13.81 -18.63
C ASN A 164 10.57 12.38 -18.29
N MET A 165 10.63 12.02 -17.01
CA MET A 165 11.02 10.69 -16.53
C MET A 165 10.00 10.15 -15.53
N SER A 166 9.80 8.83 -15.53
CA SER A 166 9.05 8.20 -14.45
C SER A 166 9.85 8.20 -13.15
N ILE A 167 9.17 8.13 -12.00
CA ILE A 167 9.85 8.08 -10.70
C ILE A 167 10.84 6.92 -10.62
N ILE A 168 10.51 5.74 -11.19
CA ILE A 168 11.43 4.59 -11.22
C ILE A 168 12.67 4.87 -12.07
N GLN A 169 12.52 5.58 -13.20
CA GLN A 169 13.66 5.97 -14.03
C GLN A 169 14.55 6.98 -13.31
N ALA A 170 13.96 7.99 -12.68
CA ALA A 170 14.68 8.99 -11.89
C ALA A 170 15.49 8.34 -10.75
N MET A 171 14.86 7.46 -9.98
CA MET A 171 15.52 6.69 -8.93
C MET A 171 16.64 5.79 -9.49
N SER A 172 16.40 5.10 -10.62
CA SER A 172 17.41 4.24 -11.26
C SER A 172 18.63 5.02 -11.77
N ARG A 173 18.43 6.28 -12.16
CA ARG A 173 19.47 7.18 -12.67
C ARG A 173 20.13 8.01 -11.57
N ARG A 174 19.80 7.75 -10.29
CA ARG A 174 20.35 8.46 -9.14
C ARG A 174 20.10 9.98 -9.22
N VAL A 175 18.94 10.37 -9.75
CA VAL A 175 18.48 11.77 -9.67
C VAL A 175 18.31 12.14 -8.21
N ASN A 176 18.73 13.35 -7.83
CA ASN A 176 18.52 13.84 -6.47
C ASN A 176 17.04 14.10 -6.22
N LEU A 177 16.41 13.27 -5.38
CA LEU A 177 15.00 13.40 -5.01
C LEU A 177 14.81 14.04 -3.63
N ALA A 178 15.87 14.55 -2.97
CA ALA A 178 15.70 15.29 -1.72
C ALA A 178 14.73 16.49 -1.86
N PRO A 179 14.80 17.30 -2.95
CA PRO A 179 13.86 18.41 -3.14
C PRO A 179 12.39 18.00 -3.19
N LEU A 180 12.08 16.75 -3.56
CA LEU A 180 10.72 16.22 -3.52
C LEU A 180 10.19 16.15 -2.10
N PHE A 181 11.01 15.65 -1.16
CA PHE A 181 10.63 15.57 0.25
C PHE A 181 10.62 16.95 0.92
N ASP A 182 11.54 17.84 0.54
CA ASP A 182 11.58 19.22 1.03
C ASP A 182 10.35 20.01 0.57
N ALA A 183 9.93 19.84 -0.69
CA ALA A 183 8.71 20.42 -1.21
C ALA A 183 7.47 19.91 -0.47
N PHE A 184 7.41 18.61 -0.18
CA PHE A 184 6.33 18.05 0.61
C PHE A 184 6.29 18.63 2.03
N ASP A 185 7.43 18.65 2.71
CA ASP A 185 7.57 19.21 4.06
C ASP A 185 7.17 20.69 4.10
N THR A 186 7.62 21.47 3.13
CA THR A 186 7.44 22.92 3.10
C THR A 186 6.02 23.33 2.72
N ILE A 187 5.46 22.73 1.66
CA ILE A 187 4.16 23.14 1.11
C ILE A 187 3.02 22.63 1.99
N PHE A 188 3.09 21.36 2.41
CA PHE A 188 2.00 20.68 3.10
C PHE A 188 2.18 20.58 4.62
N LYS A 189 3.22 21.22 5.18
CA LYS A 189 3.45 21.35 6.63
C LYS A 189 2.18 21.58 7.46
N PRO A 190 1.26 22.50 7.06
CA PRO A 190 0.10 22.84 7.88
C PRO A 190 -0.90 21.69 8.07
N ILE A 191 -0.86 20.66 7.21
CA ILE A 191 -1.72 19.47 7.32
C ILE A 191 -1.21 18.52 8.41
N GLU A 192 0.07 18.58 8.79
CA GLU A 192 0.76 17.76 9.81
C GLU A 192 0.76 16.24 9.58
N ASN A 193 -0.39 15.61 9.34
CA ASN A 193 -0.54 14.18 9.10
C ASN A 193 -1.10 13.90 7.71
N TYR A 194 -0.27 13.34 6.84
CA TYR A 194 -0.68 12.95 5.49
C TYR A 194 0.18 11.81 4.96
N ARG A 195 -0.24 11.22 3.85
CA ARG A 195 0.60 10.36 3.03
C ARG A 195 0.80 11.01 1.67
N ILE A 196 2.03 10.95 1.17
CA ILE A 196 2.30 11.15 -0.25
C ILE A 196 2.07 9.81 -0.94
N VAL A 197 1.29 9.82 -2.02
CA VAL A 197 1.05 8.65 -2.86
C VAL A 197 1.58 8.94 -4.26
N ILE A 198 2.61 8.22 -4.67
CA ILE A 198 3.12 8.26 -6.04
C ILE A 198 2.51 7.10 -6.81
N ARG A 199 1.82 7.39 -7.91
CA ARG A 199 1.19 6.40 -8.81
C ARG A 199 1.83 6.44 -10.19
N ASP A 200 1.41 5.49 -11.03
CA ASP A 200 1.87 5.37 -12.42
C ASP A 200 3.40 5.35 -12.50
N LEU A 201 3.99 4.49 -11.66
CA LEU A 201 5.43 4.46 -11.35
C LEU A 201 6.35 4.30 -12.57
N HIS A 202 5.82 3.79 -13.68
CA HIS A 202 6.52 3.59 -14.94
C HIS A 202 6.21 4.66 -16.01
N ARG A 203 5.21 5.51 -15.80
CA ARG A 203 4.80 6.59 -16.71
C ARG A 203 5.55 7.88 -16.37
N ALA A 204 5.83 8.67 -17.41
CA ALA A 204 6.36 10.02 -17.30
C ALA A 204 5.28 11.05 -17.73
N PRO A 205 5.01 12.10 -16.91
CA PRO A 205 5.35 12.15 -15.49
C PRO A 205 4.60 11.06 -14.70
N SER A 206 5.14 10.71 -13.53
CA SER A 206 4.37 9.94 -12.55
C SER A 206 3.32 10.85 -11.89
N THR A 207 2.27 10.28 -11.30
CA THR A 207 1.23 11.07 -10.62
C THR A 207 1.55 11.18 -9.13
N TYR A 208 1.47 12.39 -8.59
CA TYR A 208 1.74 12.68 -7.18
C TYR A 208 0.46 13.13 -6.49
N LEU A 209 0.08 12.44 -5.43
CA LEU A 209 -1.14 12.72 -4.68
C LEU A 209 -0.81 12.94 -3.21
N ILE A 210 -1.62 13.77 -2.55
CA ILE A 210 -1.66 13.87 -1.09
C ILE A 210 -2.93 13.24 -0.55
N GLN A 211 -2.78 12.32 0.39
CA GLN A 211 -3.86 11.66 1.11
C GLN A 211 -3.87 12.12 2.57
N THR A 212 -5.00 12.59 3.06
CA THR A 212 -5.22 12.95 4.47
C THR A 212 -6.69 12.75 4.81
N SER A 213 -7.10 12.92 6.07
CA SER A 213 -8.51 12.83 6.46
C SER A 213 -9.19 14.20 6.49
N ASN A 214 -10.50 14.23 6.24
CA ASN A 214 -11.32 15.41 6.48
C ASN A 214 -11.22 15.87 7.93
N HIS A 215 -11.08 14.93 8.87
CA HIS A 215 -10.89 15.25 10.28
C HIS A 215 -9.60 16.06 10.50
N GLU A 216 -8.48 15.66 9.88
CA GLU A 216 -7.21 16.40 9.97
C GLU A 216 -7.37 17.84 9.48
N ILE A 217 -8.04 18.02 8.33
CA ILE A 217 -8.26 19.33 7.72
C ILE A 217 -9.16 20.21 8.61
N GLN A 218 -10.24 19.66 9.16
CA GLN A 218 -11.18 20.40 10.01
C GLN A 218 -10.59 20.87 11.33
N GLN A 219 -9.51 20.24 11.81
CA GLN A 219 -8.80 20.66 13.01
C GLN A 219 -7.88 21.87 12.77
N LYS A 220 -7.60 22.23 11.51
CA LYS A 220 -6.68 23.34 11.19
C LYS A 220 -7.43 24.68 11.13
N PRO A 221 -6.72 25.80 11.36
CA PRO A 221 -7.30 27.13 11.17
C PRO A 221 -7.90 27.30 9.77
N SER A 222 -9.06 27.96 9.69
CA SER A 222 -9.74 28.24 8.42
C SER A 222 -9.52 29.69 8.00
N PRO A 223 -9.11 29.97 6.75
CA PRO A 223 -8.81 28.98 5.71
C PRO A 223 -7.48 28.25 5.97
N LEU A 224 -7.39 26.99 5.54
CA LEU A 224 -6.11 26.28 5.46
C LEU A 224 -5.21 27.00 4.44
N VAL A 225 -4.11 27.57 4.91
CA VAL A 225 -3.12 28.27 4.06
C VAL A 225 -1.95 27.33 3.83
N LEU A 226 -1.67 26.99 2.57
CA LEU A 226 -0.54 26.15 2.17
C LEU A 226 0.48 27.00 1.42
N TYR A 227 1.74 27.01 1.86
CA TYR A 227 2.80 27.80 1.24
C TYR A 227 2.44 29.29 0.98
N ASN A 228 1.84 29.95 1.99
CA ASN A 228 1.32 31.32 1.93
C ASN A 228 0.17 31.55 0.93
N ASP A 229 -0.43 30.49 0.39
CA ASP A 229 -1.59 30.55 -0.50
C ASP A 229 -2.85 29.98 0.19
N PRO A 230 -3.89 30.80 0.45
CA PRO A 230 -5.13 30.34 1.05
C PRO A 230 -6.03 29.53 0.09
N ASN A 231 -5.78 29.58 -1.22
CA ASN A 231 -6.61 28.93 -2.23
C ASN A 231 -6.05 27.57 -2.66
N LEU A 232 -4.73 27.38 -2.55
CA LEU A 232 -4.02 26.20 -3.05
C LEU A 232 -4.76 24.90 -2.73
N TRP A 233 -5.06 24.62 -1.46
CA TRP A 233 -5.73 23.37 -1.06
C TRP A 233 -7.08 23.13 -1.76
N TYR A 234 -7.87 24.18 -1.89
CA TYR A 234 -9.24 24.12 -2.40
C TYR A 234 -9.27 23.96 -3.92
N GLU A 235 -8.28 24.52 -4.61
CA GLU A 235 -8.12 24.42 -6.06
C GLU A 235 -7.53 23.08 -6.52
N LEU A 236 -6.84 22.34 -5.63
CA LEU A 236 -6.30 21.03 -5.99
C LEU A 236 -7.41 20.05 -6.44
N PRO A 237 -7.23 19.31 -7.55
CA PRO A 237 -8.21 18.32 -8.02
C PRO A 237 -8.43 17.20 -7.00
N VAL A 238 -9.69 16.81 -6.77
CA VAL A 238 -10.04 15.66 -5.92
C VAL A 238 -9.98 14.37 -6.75
N VAL A 239 -9.35 13.33 -6.20
CA VAL A 239 -9.22 12.03 -6.86
C VAL A 239 -10.03 10.98 -6.09
N SER A 240 -10.96 10.31 -6.77
CA SER A 240 -11.68 9.18 -6.16
C SER A 240 -10.72 8.02 -5.87
N ARG A 241 -10.86 7.42 -4.68
CA ARG A 241 -10.18 6.16 -4.33
C ARG A 241 -10.87 4.93 -4.91
N ILE A 242 -12.15 5.05 -5.27
CA ILE A 242 -12.93 3.99 -5.88
C ILE A 242 -12.74 4.10 -7.39
N LYS A 243 -11.96 3.17 -7.96
CA LYS A 243 -12.04 2.90 -9.40
C LYS A 243 -13.28 2.04 -9.61
N VAL A 244 -14.34 2.63 -10.15
CA VAL A 244 -15.42 1.83 -10.71
C VAL A 244 -14.82 1.17 -11.95
N GLU A 245 -14.58 -0.14 -11.90
CA GLU A 245 -14.35 -0.88 -13.14
C GLU A 245 -15.63 -0.73 -13.96
N GLU A 246 -15.56 -0.01 -15.07
CA GLU A 246 -16.56 -0.13 -16.12
C GLU A 246 -16.58 -1.60 -16.51
N LYS A 247 -17.53 -2.35 -15.95
CA LYS A 247 -17.93 -3.62 -16.54
C LYS A 247 -18.34 -3.27 -17.95
N THR A 248 -17.56 -3.72 -18.93
CA THR A 248 -17.97 -3.77 -20.32
C THR A 248 -19.31 -4.51 -20.34
N THR A 249 -20.41 -3.77 -20.36
CA THR A 249 -21.75 -4.30 -20.57
C THR A 249 -21.81 -4.71 -22.04
N GLY A 250 -21.39 -5.95 -22.28
CA GLY A 250 -21.40 -6.58 -23.59
C GLY A 250 -21.38 -8.09 -23.42
N ASP A 251 -22.33 -8.60 -22.63
CA ASP A 251 -22.85 -9.98 -22.70
C ASP A 251 -24.00 -10.13 -21.71
N ALA A 252 -25.12 -9.50 -22.02
CA ALA A 252 -26.43 -9.88 -21.49
C ALA A 252 -27.48 -9.31 -22.44
N LEU A 253 -28.21 -10.23 -23.12
CA LEU A 253 -29.45 -10.12 -23.92
C LEU A 253 -29.26 -11.13 -25.08
N GLU A 254 -29.98 -12.25 -25.22
CA GLU A 254 -31.38 -12.54 -24.91
C GLU A 254 -31.61 -14.04 -24.68
N HIS A 255 -32.30 -14.38 -23.60
CA HIS A 255 -33.17 -15.55 -23.54
C HIS A 255 -34.56 -15.10 -24.01
N HIS A 256 -35.05 -15.66 -25.11
CA HIS A 256 -36.49 -15.78 -25.33
C HIS A 256 -36.84 -17.13 -25.96
N ALA A 257 -37.67 -17.87 -25.24
CA ALA A 257 -38.25 -19.15 -25.62
C ALA A 257 -39.60 -18.96 -26.33
N VAL A 258 -39.84 -19.77 -27.38
CA VAL A 258 -41.16 -20.22 -27.90
C VAL A 258 -40.86 -21.49 -28.72
N GLY A 259 -41.53 -22.65 -28.66
CA GLY A 259 -42.67 -23.18 -27.94
C GLY A 259 -43.08 -24.54 -28.59
N SER A 260 -43.71 -25.43 -27.80
CA SER A 260 -44.56 -26.57 -28.21
C SER A 260 -43.96 -27.78 -28.98
N ALA A 261 -43.91 -28.96 -28.33
CA ALA A 261 -44.87 -30.05 -28.63
C ALA A 261 -44.68 -31.32 -27.75
N THR A 262 -45.81 -31.78 -27.21
CA THR A 262 -46.25 -33.17 -26.95
C THR A 262 -45.72 -34.01 -25.78
N THR A 263 -46.69 -34.31 -24.93
CA THR A 263 -46.84 -35.26 -23.81
C THR A 263 -46.86 -36.75 -24.18
N SER A 264 -46.83 -37.58 -23.12
CA SER A 264 -47.13 -39.03 -22.96
C SER A 264 -45.91 -39.96 -23.01
N ALA A 265 -45.67 -40.90 -22.08
CA ALA A 265 -46.62 -41.79 -21.42
C ALA A 265 -46.25 -42.24 -19.98
N SER A 266 -47.32 -42.36 -19.20
CA SER A 266 -47.60 -43.20 -18.03
C SER A 266 -46.84 -44.53 -17.90
N THR A 267 -46.40 -44.92 -16.69
CA THR A 267 -46.80 -46.20 -16.04
C THR A 267 -46.65 -46.12 -14.51
N ARG A 268 -47.51 -46.90 -13.84
CA ARG A 268 -48.03 -46.79 -12.47
C ARG A 268 -47.47 -47.92 -11.57
N MET A 269 -47.57 -47.72 -10.24
CA MET A 269 -47.57 -48.71 -9.13
C MET A 269 -46.22 -49.35 -8.71
N GLN A 270 -45.95 -49.67 -7.44
CA GLN A 270 -46.85 -50.10 -6.35
C GLN A 270 -46.30 -49.82 -4.92
N ARG A 271 -47.21 -49.82 -3.95
CA ARG A 271 -47.08 -49.51 -2.51
C ARG A 271 -46.38 -50.60 -1.67
N GLY A 272 -45.80 -50.18 -0.54
CA GLY A 272 -45.59 -50.99 0.67
C GLY A 272 -45.25 -50.11 1.89
N ASN A 273 -46.27 -49.70 2.66
CA ASN A 273 -46.20 -49.16 4.03
C ASN A 273 -46.37 -50.34 5.02
N PRO A 274 -46.35 -50.24 6.39
CA PRO A 274 -46.20 -49.07 7.28
C PRO A 274 -45.39 -49.27 8.62
N MET A 275 -44.94 -48.16 9.21
CA MET A 275 -45.20 -47.67 10.59
C MET A 275 -45.07 -48.60 11.85
N SER A 276 -44.22 -48.19 12.82
CA SER A 276 -44.55 -48.02 14.27
C SER A 276 -43.28 -47.53 15.01
N SER A 277 -43.21 -46.28 15.46
CA SER A 277 -43.70 -45.70 16.74
C SER A 277 -43.02 -46.24 18.01
N ARG A 278 -42.21 -45.40 18.68
CA ARG A 278 -42.29 -45.02 20.11
C ARG A 278 -40.93 -44.69 20.73
N THR A 279 -40.69 -43.40 20.95
CA THR A 279 -40.14 -42.85 22.21
C THR A 279 -41.13 -43.12 23.36
N PRO A 280 -40.70 -43.26 24.64
CA PRO A 280 -40.23 -42.17 25.52
C PRO A 280 -39.09 -42.62 26.48
N GLY A 281 -38.45 -41.85 27.38
CA GLY A 281 -38.54 -40.49 27.89
C GLY A 281 -37.69 -40.41 29.19
N MET A 282 -37.35 -39.18 29.64
CA MET A 282 -37.04 -38.73 31.04
C MET A 282 -35.89 -39.45 31.84
N ALA A 283 -35.14 -38.87 32.78
CA ALA A 283 -35.11 -37.60 33.51
C ALA A 283 -33.77 -37.48 34.31
N THR A 284 -33.33 -36.23 34.51
CA THR A 284 -32.63 -35.53 35.63
C THR A 284 -31.69 -36.19 36.67
N LEU A 285 -30.71 -35.36 37.10
CA LEU A 285 -29.87 -35.31 38.33
C LEU A 285 -28.62 -36.21 38.29
N PHE A 286 -27.38 -35.73 38.52
CA PHE A 286 -26.84 -34.72 39.44
C PHE A 286 -25.90 -33.70 38.80
#